data_AF-A0A8T6UVR6-F1
#
_entry.id   AF-A0A8T6UVR6-F1
#
_cell.length_a   1.000
_cell.length_b   1.000
_cell.length_c   1.000
_cell.angle_alpha   90.00
_cell.angle_beta   90.00
_cell.angle_gamma   90.00
#
_symmetry.space_group_name_H-M   'P 1'
#
loop_
_entity.id
_entity.type
_entity.pdbx_description
1 polymer ?
#
loop_
_entity_poly.entity_id
_entity_poly.type
_entity_poly.pdbx_seq_one_letter_code
_entity_poly.pdbx_strand_id
1 'polypeptide(L)' 'MLSSEEILDTVNREGITTIRFIYLGNDGIIRAKASHADYLKNHMENGIGLTKAMQSFNSLDQLVPGGLGPQSSEYR' A
#
# COMPACT_ATOMS: atom_id res chain seq x y z
N MET A 1 -16.01 10.26 -9.12
CA MET A 1 -14.57 10.10 -8.80
C MET A 1 -13.86 11.34 -9.29
N LEU A 2 -12.81 11.78 -8.57
CA LEU A 2 -11.90 12.80 -9.11
C LEU A 2 -11.03 12.16 -10.20
N SER A 3 -10.69 12.96 -11.21
CA SER A 3 -9.66 12.65 -12.20
C SER A 3 -8.24 12.74 -11.59
N SER A 4 -7.26 12.15 -12.28
CA SER A 4 -5.85 12.24 -11.91
C SER A 4 -5.38 13.70 -11.82
N GLU A 5 -5.76 14.54 -12.79
CA GLU A 5 -5.49 15.97 -12.81
C GLU A 5 -6.10 16.71 -11.60
N GLU A 6 -7.37 16.48 -11.24
CA GLU A 6 -7.98 17.10 -10.04
C GLU A 6 -7.27 16.70 -8.73
N ILE A 7 -6.74 15.46 -8.66
CA ILE A 7 -5.95 14.99 -7.53
C ILE A 7 -4.58 15.68 -7.48
N LEU A 8 -3.90 15.82 -8.63
CA LEU A 8 -2.60 16.50 -8.74
C LEU A 8 -2.70 17.99 -8.41
N ASP A 9 -3.74 18.66 -8.92
CA ASP A 9 -4.02 20.07 -8.62
C ASP A 9 -4.30 20.28 -7.12
N THR A 10 -5.03 19.36 -6.50
CA THR A 10 -5.25 19.39 -5.04
C THR A 10 -3.93 19.20 -4.28
N VAL A 11 -3.11 18.21 -4.66
CA VAL A 11 -1.82 17.95 -4.01
C VAL A 11 -0.87 19.15 -4.10
N ASN A 12 -0.82 19.82 -5.26
CA ASN A 12 -0.04 21.04 -5.45
C ASN A 12 -0.61 22.22 -4.65
N ARG A 13 -1.92 22.50 -4.76
CA ARG A 13 -2.57 23.64 -4.09
C ARG A 13 -2.48 23.57 -2.57
N GLU A 14 -2.63 22.37 -1.99
CA GLU A 14 -2.54 22.15 -0.54
C GLU A 14 -1.09 21.93 -0.04
N GLY A 15 -0.09 21.97 -0.92
CA GLY A 15 1.32 21.80 -0.55
C GLY A 15 1.69 20.40 -0.02
N ILE A 16 0.98 19.36 -0.46
CA ILE A 16 1.17 17.99 0.04
C ILE A 16 2.44 17.39 -0.55
N THR A 17 3.40 17.02 0.29
CA THR A 17 4.68 16.42 -0.14
C THR A 17 4.71 14.90 -0.06
N THR A 18 3.86 14.27 0.76
CA THR A 18 3.92 12.83 1.05
C THR A 18 2.58 12.16 0.79
N ILE A 19 2.56 11.17 -0.11
CA ILE A 19 1.37 10.38 -0.43
C ILE A 19 1.48 8.98 0.15
N ARG A 20 0.43 8.51 0.83
CA ARG A 20 0.32 7.14 1.35
C ARG A 20 -0.58 6.30 0.45
N PHE A 21 0.01 5.31 -0.22
CA PHE A 21 -0.72 4.28 -0.94
C PHE A 21 -1.08 3.17 0.05
N ILE A 22 -2.33 3.19 0.51
CA ILE A 22 -2.87 2.22 1.48
C ILE A 22 -3.32 0.94 0.79
N TYR A 23 -3.14 -0.19 1.47
CA TYR A 23 -3.66 -1.50 1.07
C TYR A 23 -4.03 -2.32 2.31
N LEU A 24 -4.92 -3.29 2.13
CA LEU A 24 -5.25 -4.27 3.16
C LEU A 24 -4.29 -5.45 3.04
N GLY A 25 -3.63 -5.82 4.13
CA GLY A 25 -2.89 -7.09 4.22
C GLY A 25 -3.84 -8.27 4.40
N ASN A 26 -3.37 -9.48 4.07
CA ASN A 26 -4.14 -10.72 4.24
C ASN A 26 -4.44 -11.03 5.73
N ASP A 27 -3.70 -10.41 6.65
CA ASP A 27 -3.92 -10.35 8.10
C ASP A 27 -5.02 -9.38 8.55
N GLY A 28 -5.67 -8.69 7.61
CA GLY A 28 -6.66 -7.65 7.88
C GLY A 28 -6.07 -6.31 8.35
N ILE A 29 -4.75 -6.14 8.34
CA ILE A 29 -4.09 -4.91 8.78
C ILE A 29 -4.00 -3.91 7.62
N ILE A 30 -4.39 -2.66 7.85
CA ILE A 30 -4.17 -1.57 6.89
C ILE A 30 -2.68 -1.23 6.90
N ARG A 31 -2.00 -1.52 5.80
CA ARG A 31 -0.59 -1.22 5.58
C ARG A 31 -0.48 -0.15 4.49
N ALA A 32 0.66 0.53 4.41
CA ALA A 32 0.87 1.60 3.45
C ALA A 32 2.31 1.64 2.92
N LYS A 33 2.47 2.17 1.71
CA LYS A 33 3.76 2.65 1.22
C LYS A 33 3.69 4.15 0.97
N ALA A 34 4.65 4.88 1.52
CA ALA A 34 4.78 6.32 1.27
C ALA A 34 5.64 6.57 0.01
N SER A 35 5.31 7.62 -0.73
CA SER A 35 6.15 8.17 -1.81
C SER A 35 6.03 9.70 -1.82
N HIS A 36 7.03 10.37 -2.39
CA HIS A 36 6.98 11.83 -2.58
C HIS A 36 5.93 12.20 -3.64
N ALA A 37 5.31 13.37 -3.49
CA ALA A 37 4.24 13.85 -4.37
C ALA A 37 4.65 13.93 -5.85
N ASP A 38 5.91 14.22 -6.15
CA ASP A 38 6.44 14.27 -7.53
C ASP A 38 6.23 12.94 -8.30
N TYR A 39 6.18 11.81 -7.60
CA TYR A 39 5.96 10.49 -8.19
C TYR A 39 4.48 10.10 -8.28
N LEU A 40 3.55 10.93 -7.77
CA LEU A 40 2.14 10.59 -7.66
C LEU A 40 1.53 10.25 -9.02
N LYS A 41 1.77 11.06 -10.06
CA LYS A 41 1.23 10.80 -11.41
C LYS A 41 1.61 9.41 -11.91
N ASN A 42 2.90 9.09 -11.88
CA ASN A 42 3.42 7.78 -12.25
C ASN A 42 2.84 6.65 -11.38
N HIS A 43 2.60 6.88 -10.08
CA HIS A 43 2.01 5.87 -9.20
C HIS A 43 0.49 5.69 -9.38
N MET A 44 -0.24 6.69 -9.86
CA MET A 44 -1.65 6.52 -10.25
C MET A 44 -1.78 5.73 -11.55
N GLU A 45 -0.86 5.92 -12.49
CA GLU A 45 -0.84 5.23 -13.79
C GLU A 45 -0.29 3.80 -13.69
N ASN A 46 0.85 3.60 -13.00
CA ASN A 46 1.61 2.35 -12.99
C ASN A 46 1.57 1.61 -11.64
N GLY A 47 0.89 2.17 -10.64
CA GLY A 47 0.87 1.66 -9.27
C GLY A 47 2.18 1.93 -8.51
N ILE A 48 2.28 1.31 -7.33
CA ILE A 48 3.48 1.36 -6.49
C ILE A 48 3.87 -0.06 -6.07
N GLY A 49 5.15 -0.40 -6.18
CA GLY A 49 5.63 -1.74 -5.85
C GLY A 49 5.42 -2.08 -4.37
N LEU A 50 4.58 -3.08 -4.10
CA LEU A 50 4.35 -3.66 -2.77
C LEU A 50 5.29 -4.83 -2.51
N THR A 51 5.88 -4.87 -1.31
CA THR A 51 6.73 -5.98 -0.87
C THR A 51 5.86 -7.22 -0.65
N LYS A 52 5.97 -8.24 -1.52
CA LYS A 52 5.17 -9.47 -1.42
C LYS A 52 5.27 -10.13 -0.03
N ALA A 53 6.46 -10.11 0.57
CA ALA A 53 6.70 -10.63 1.92
C ALA A 53 6.01 -9.84 3.06
N MET A 54 5.35 -8.70 2.81
CA MET A 54 4.52 -8.05 3.83
C MET A 54 3.16 -8.74 4.01
N GLN A 55 2.71 -9.51 3.01
CA GLN A 55 1.52 -10.36 3.17
C GLN A 55 1.78 -11.55 4.11
N SER A 56 3.06 -11.83 4.41
CA SER A 56 3.48 -12.97 5.23
C SER A 56 3.21 -12.83 6.72
N PHE A 57 2.84 -11.64 7.16
CA PHE A 57 2.73 -11.32 8.56
C PHE A 57 1.31 -11.60 9.04
N ASN A 58 1.16 -12.10 10.27
CA ASN A 58 -0.13 -12.14 10.95
C ASN A 58 -0.42 -10.79 11.64
N SER A 59 -1.60 -10.65 12.23
CA SER A 59 -2.02 -9.44 12.94
C SER A 59 -1.22 -9.11 14.21
N LEU A 60 -0.22 -9.95 14.57
CA LEU A 60 0.76 -9.71 15.65
C LEU A 60 2.15 -9.30 15.10
N ASP A 61 2.23 -8.96 13.81
CA ASP A 61 3.48 -8.70 13.06
C ASP A 61 4.52 -9.83 13.19
N GLN A 62 4.05 -11.08 13.24
CA GLN A 62 4.91 -12.27 13.16
C GLN A 62 4.88 -12.88 11.76
N LEU A 63 6.04 -13.27 11.24
CA LEU A 63 6.15 -14.02 10.00
C LEU A 63 5.47 -15.39 10.16
N VAL A 64 4.42 -15.61 9.37
CA VAL A 64 3.73 -16.89 9.27
C VAL A 64 4.58 -17.89 8.47
N PRO A 65 4.79 -19.12 8.96
CA PRO A 65 5.54 -20.14 8.21
C PRO A 65 4.96 -20.41 6.82
N GLY A 66 5.83 -20.52 5.81
CA GLY A 66 5.52 -21.02 4.45
C GLY A 66 4.63 -20.15 3.56
N GLY A 67 3.68 -19.40 4.10
CA GLY A 67 2.65 -18.74 3.29
C GLY A 67 1.97 -17.58 4.01
N LEU A 68 1.19 -16.82 3.22
CA LEU A 68 1.03 -15.40 3.46
C LEU A 68 -0.45 -15.01 3.66
N GLY A 69 -1.07 -15.50 4.73
CA GLY A 69 -2.48 -15.28 5.04
C GLY A 69 -2.87 -15.77 6.45
N PRO A 70 -4.10 -15.46 6.93
CA PRO A 70 -4.44 -15.48 8.36
C PRO A 70 -4.46 -16.88 9.00
N GLN A 71 -4.38 -17.92 8.18
CA GLN A 71 -3.90 -19.24 8.56
C GLN A 71 -2.93 -19.69 7.45
N SER A 72 -1.62 -19.91 7.73
CA SER A 72 -0.69 -20.55 6.78
C SER A 72 0.37 -21.53 7.38
N SER A 73 0.25 -22.79 6.95
CA SER A 73 0.99 -24.05 7.22
C SER A 73 0.68 -25.16 6.15
N GLU A 74 0.08 -24.90 4.99
CA GLU A 74 0.13 -23.68 4.18
C GLU A 74 -1.17 -22.82 4.12
N TYR A 75 -2.25 -22.97 4.91
CA TYR A 75 -2.54 -23.85 6.07
C TYR A 75 -3.05 -25.22 5.64
N ARG A 76 -3.53 -25.91 6.66
CA ARG A 76 -4.53 -26.95 6.51
C ARG A 76 -5.93 -26.36 6.64
#